data_AF-A0A7S9LTS1-F1
#
_entry.id   AF-A0A7S9LTS1-F1
#
_cell.length_a   1.000
_cell.length_b   1.000
_cell.length_c   1.000
_cell.angle_alpha   90.00
_cell.angle_beta   90.00
_cell.angle_gamma   90.00
#
_symmetry.space_group_name_H-M   'P 1'
#
loop_
_entity.id
_entity.type
_entity.pdbx_description
1 polymer ?
#
loop_
_entity_poly.entity_id
_entity_poly.type
_entity_poly.pdbx_seq_one_letter_code
_entity_poly.pdbx_strand_id
1 'polypeptide(L)'
;MRPATIAFVLLAAGPLRAEGGPLPLIDERLELMRDEAAWRYARNAPVEDLAREAISLQRAMVDAQAIGLDPGAARAFFTAKNAAEKEIQSCFMHRWSMGEEDPPEMVPDMSGELRPRLFELEFEILDAILAYDGPPITAEIFFEAVAVDCLSPDTAEALRSGLTDFFELEE
;
A
#
# COMPACT_ATOMS: atom_id res chain seq x y z
N MET A 1 -48.65 13.32 -27.95
CA MET A 1 -47.49 12.52 -27.51
C MET A 1 -46.92 13.21 -26.27
N ARG A 2 -46.90 12.54 -25.10
CA ARG A 2 -46.36 13.10 -23.84
C ARG A 2 -44.97 12.51 -23.62
N PRO A 3 -43.92 13.29 -23.33
CA PRO A 3 -42.63 12.72 -22.98
C PRO A 3 -42.68 12.16 -21.56
N ALA A 4 -42.14 10.96 -21.36
CA ALA A 4 -41.99 10.33 -20.06
C ALA A 4 -40.69 10.84 -19.41
N THR A 5 -40.81 11.42 -18.22
CA THR A 5 -39.68 11.80 -17.37
C THR A 5 -39.13 10.54 -16.71
N ILE A 6 -37.90 10.16 -17.05
CA ILE A 6 -37.15 9.10 -16.35
C ILE A 6 -36.55 9.74 -15.10
N ALA A 7 -37.02 9.33 -13.93
CA ALA A 7 -36.40 9.68 -12.65
C ALA A 7 -35.10 8.88 -12.51
N PHE A 8 -33.98 9.58 -12.49
CA PHE A 8 -32.67 9.00 -12.19
C PHE A 8 -32.55 8.87 -10.67
N VAL A 9 -32.71 7.65 -10.16
CA VAL A 9 -32.43 7.35 -8.75
C VAL A 9 -30.92 7.35 -8.60
N LEU A 10 -30.37 8.41 -8.02
CA LEU A 10 -29.00 8.43 -7.52
C LEU A 10 -28.92 7.50 -6.31
N LEU A 11 -28.41 6.29 -6.52
CA LEU A 11 -27.90 5.46 -5.43
C LEU A 11 -26.62 6.15 -4.91
N ALA A 12 -26.68 6.75 -3.73
CA ALA A 12 -25.49 7.18 -3.03
C ALA A 12 -24.74 5.91 -2.58
N ALA A 13 -23.62 5.60 -3.24
CA ALA A 13 -22.65 4.65 -2.71
C ALA A 13 -22.09 5.26 -1.41
N GLY A 14 -22.44 4.68 -0.26
CA GLY A 14 -21.68 4.92 0.96
C GLY A 14 -20.24 4.46 0.76
N PRO A 15 -19.28 4.91 1.60
CA PRO A 15 -17.91 4.43 1.51
C PRO A 15 -17.94 2.90 1.60
N LEU A 16 -17.37 2.25 0.58
CA LEU A 16 -17.18 0.82 0.56
C LEU A 16 -16.31 0.52 1.78
N ARG A 17 -16.88 -0.08 2.85
CA ARG A 17 -16.05 -0.68 3.89
C ARG A 17 -15.14 -1.66 3.17
N ALA A 18 -13.82 -1.52 3.33
CA ALA A 18 -12.87 -2.50 2.81
C ALA A 18 -13.25 -3.86 3.43
N GLU A 19 -13.92 -4.70 2.65
CA GLU A 19 -14.25 -6.06 3.08
C GLU A 19 -12.91 -6.77 3.31
N GLY A 20 -12.59 -7.09 4.58
CA GLY A 20 -11.31 -7.72 4.95
C GLY A 20 -10.31 -6.84 5.70
N GLY A 21 -10.62 -5.57 6.00
CA GLY A 21 -9.74 -4.71 6.81
C GLY A 21 -8.52 -4.19 6.04
N PRO A 22 -7.42 -3.82 6.72
CA PRO A 22 -6.27 -3.20 6.06
C PRO A 22 -5.38 -4.16 5.26
N LEU A 23 -5.42 -5.47 5.54
CA LEU A 23 -4.48 -6.43 4.95
C LEU A 23 -4.58 -6.58 3.42
N PRO A 24 -5.79 -6.70 2.82
CA PRO A 24 -5.89 -6.79 1.36
C PRO A 24 -5.37 -5.54 0.64
N LEU A 25 -5.51 -4.36 1.24
CA LEU A 25 -5.03 -3.10 0.67
C LEU A 25 -3.49 -2.99 0.77
N ILE A 26 -2.92 -3.51 1.86
CA ILE A 26 -1.47 -3.61 2.02
C ILE A 26 -0.89 -4.58 0.99
N ASP A 27 -1.51 -5.73 0.81
CA ASP A 27 -1.10 -6.73 -0.19
C ASP A 27 -1.16 -6.14 -1.60
N GLU A 28 -2.29 -5.55 -2.01
CA GLU A 28 -2.44 -4.89 -3.32
C GLU A 28 -1.38 -3.81 -3.54
N ARG A 29 -1.10 -2.98 -2.52
CA ARG A 29 -0.07 -1.95 -2.61
C ARG A 29 1.31 -2.54 -2.87
N LEU A 30 1.65 -3.63 -2.20
CA LEU A 30 2.94 -4.30 -2.35
C LEU A 30 3.04 -5.05 -3.69
N GLU A 31 1.94 -5.58 -4.23
CA GLU A 31 1.92 -6.19 -5.57
C GLU A 31 2.31 -5.18 -6.67
N LEU A 32 1.88 -3.92 -6.55
CA LEU A 32 2.23 -2.84 -7.49
C LEU A 32 3.74 -2.53 -7.53
N MET A 33 4.53 -3.04 -6.59
CA MET A 33 5.96 -2.82 -6.55
C MET A 33 6.71 -3.55 -7.68
N ARG A 34 6.13 -4.62 -8.24
CA ARG A 34 6.67 -5.23 -9.46
C ARG A 34 6.53 -4.29 -10.66
N ASP A 35 5.41 -3.58 -10.78
CA ASP A 35 5.21 -2.61 -11.87
C ASP A 35 6.09 -1.36 -11.69
N GLU A 36 6.22 -0.87 -10.46
CA GLU A 36 7.14 0.23 -10.16
C GLU A 36 8.60 -0.17 -10.44
N ALA A 37 8.99 -1.39 -10.08
CA ALA A 37 10.29 -1.95 -10.43
C ALA A 37 10.49 -1.99 -11.95
N ALA A 38 9.49 -2.46 -12.71
CA ALA A 38 9.57 -2.54 -14.18
C ALA A 38 9.76 -1.15 -14.79
N TRP A 39 9.04 -0.15 -14.27
CA TRP A 39 9.20 1.24 -14.69
C TRP A 39 10.60 1.78 -14.44
N ARG A 40 11.16 1.50 -13.26
CA ARG A 40 12.52 1.92 -12.88
C ARG A 40 13.58 1.21 -13.70
N TYR A 41 13.45 -0.10 -13.87
CA TYR A 41 14.35 -0.94 -14.65
C TYR A 41 14.45 -0.46 -16.10
N ALA A 42 13.31 -0.22 -16.76
CA ALA A 42 13.26 0.28 -18.14
C ALA A 42 13.91 1.66 -18.33
N ARG A 43 14.10 2.43 -17.25
CA ARG A 43 14.67 3.79 -17.27
C ARG A 43 16.02 3.90 -16.56
N ASN A 44 16.57 2.78 -16.09
CA ASN A 44 17.76 2.76 -15.24
C ASN A 44 17.66 3.74 -14.05
N ALA A 45 16.46 3.85 -13.46
CA ALA A 45 16.21 4.71 -12.32
C ALA A 45 16.58 3.99 -11.01
N PRO A 46 17.16 4.68 -10.02
CA PRO A 46 17.46 4.09 -8.72
C PRO A 46 16.18 3.71 -7.98
N VAL A 47 16.24 2.73 -7.07
CA VAL A 47 15.14 2.40 -6.15
C VAL A 47 15.00 3.48 -5.08
N GLU A 48 16.10 3.81 -4.40
CA GLU A 48 16.12 4.77 -3.30
C GLU A 48 15.98 6.23 -3.78
N ASP A 49 15.07 6.95 -3.13
CA ASP A 49 14.94 8.41 -3.24
C ASP A 49 14.59 8.98 -1.85
N LEU A 50 15.64 9.19 -1.04
CA LEU A 50 15.52 9.64 0.35
C LEU A 50 14.70 10.93 0.51
N ALA A 51 14.76 11.83 -0.46
CA ALA A 51 14.02 13.08 -0.41
C ALA A 51 12.51 12.84 -0.60
N ARG A 52 12.13 12.00 -1.58
CA ARG A 52 10.73 11.62 -1.76
C ARG A 52 10.21 10.76 -0.61
N GLU A 53 11.02 9.83 -0.10
CA GLU A 53 10.68 8.98 1.04
C GLU A 53 10.38 9.81 2.30
N ALA A 54 11.20 10.82 2.59
CA ALA A 54 10.94 11.73 3.71
C ALA A 54 9.64 12.52 3.54
N ILE A 55 9.31 12.95 2.32
CA ILE A 55 8.05 13.65 2.02
C ILE A 55 6.84 12.72 2.19
N SER A 56 6.92 11.50 1.68
CA SER A 56 5.84 10.49 1.83
C SER A 56 5.61 10.16 3.30
N LEU A 57 6.69 9.89 4.07
CA LEU A 57 6.56 9.60 5.50
C LEU A 57 5.94 10.77 6.28
N GLN A 58 6.37 12.01 5.99
CA GLN A 58 5.80 13.19 6.64
C GLN A 58 4.32 13.39 6.31
N ARG A 59 3.90 13.11 5.07
CA ARG A 59 2.49 13.18 4.66
C ARG A 59 1.67 12.12 5.38
N ALA A 60 2.11 10.87 5.36
CA ALA A 60 1.43 9.79 6.05
C ALA A 60 1.20 10.07 7.55
N MET A 61 2.19 10.66 8.24
CA MET A 61 2.04 11.09 9.64
C MET A 61 0.98 12.19 9.81
N VAL A 62 0.93 13.17 8.89
CA VAL A 62 -0.05 14.27 8.92
C VAL A 62 -1.45 13.73 8.62
N ASP A 63 -1.58 12.85 7.63
CA ASP A 63 -2.86 12.28 7.21
C ASP A 63 -3.43 11.35 8.29
N ALA A 64 -2.59 10.52 8.91
CA ALA A 64 -2.97 9.71 10.07
C ALA A 64 -3.48 10.58 11.23
N GLN A 65 -2.74 11.63 11.59
CA GLN A 65 -3.15 12.55 12.65
C GLN A 65 -4.47 13.26 12.31
N ALA A 66 -4.69 13.63 11.05
CA ALA A 66 -5.90 14.32 10.61
C ALA A 66 -7.18 13.47 10.79
N ILE A 67 -7.07 12.15 10.74
CA ILE A 67 -8.18 11.22 10.96
C ILE A 67 -8.21 10.62 12.38
N GLY A 68 -7.31 11.05 13.27
CA GLY A 68 -7.29 10.65 14.68
C GLY A 68 -6.47 9.41 15.00
N LEU A 69 -5.64 8.92 14.07
CA LEU A 69 -4.66 7.87 14.33
C LEU A 69 -3.38 8.43 14.96
N ASP A 70 -2.65 7.58 15.70
CA ASP A 70 -1.39 7.96 16.31
C ASP A 70 -0.30 8.20 15.24
N PRO A 71 0.33 9.39 15.19
CA PRO A 71 1.39 9.68 14.21
C PRO A 71 2.69 8.90 14.46
N GLY A 72 2.92 8.37 15.66
CA GLY A 72 4.05 7.49 15.98
C GLY A 72 3.89 6.11 15.37
N ALA A 73 2.74 5.47 15.55
CA ALA A 73 2.34 4.23 14.90
C ALA A 73 2.36 4.38 13.37
N ALA A 74 1.83 5.50 12.85
CA ALA A 74 1.91 5.81 11.42
C ALA A 74 3.37 5.90 10.94
N ARG A 75 4.24 6.55 11.70
CA ARG A 75 5.67 6.60 11.36
C ARG A 75 6.29 5.21 11.31
N ALA A 76 6.01 4.34 12.29
CA ALA A 76 6.53 2.97 12.35
C ALA A 76 6.06 2.16 11.14
N PHE A 77 4.74 2.11 10.91
CA PHE A 77 4.13 1.40 9.79
C PHE A 77 4.65 1.86 8.43
N PHE A 78 4.62 3.17 8.14
CA PHE A 78 5.05 3.68 6.83
C PHE A 78 6.56 3.55 6.59
N THR A 79 7.37 3.55 7.65
CA THR A 79 8.80 3.23 7.54
C THR A 79 9.00 1.77 7.13
N ALA A 80 8.32 0.84 7.79
CA ALA A 80 8.39 -0.58 7.45
C ALA A 80 7.83 -0.88 6.05
N LYS A 81 6.73 -0.22 5.68
CA LYS A 81 6.14 -0.31 4.34
C LYS A 81 7.12 0.16 3.26
N ASN A 82 7.77 1.31 3.45
CA ASN A 82 8.78 1.79 2.50
C ASN A 82 9.97 0.82 2.39
N ALA A 83 10.35 0.14 3.49
CA ALA A 83 11.38 -0.90 3.44
C ALA A 83 10.93 -2.12 2.60
N ALA A 84 9.71 -2.60 2.83
CA ALA A 84 9.09 -3.68 2.04
C ALA A 84 9.03 -3.36 0.55
N GLU A 85 8.54 -2.16 0.20
CA GLU A 85 8.47 -1.69 -1.18
C GLU A 85 9.85 -1.70 -1.87
N LYS A 86 10.89 -1.20 -1.18
CA LYS A 86 12.26 -1.19 -1.70
C LYS A 86 12.85 -2.59 -1.85
N GLU A 87 12.55 -3.50 -0.92
CA GLU A 87 13.00 -4.89 -1.00
C GLU A 87 12.40 -5.59 -2.23
N ILE A 88 11.07 -5.49 -2.41
CA ILE A 88 10.38 -6.06 -3.56
C ILE A 88 10.92 -5.49 -4.87
N GLN A 89 11.06 -4.15 -4.94
CA GLN A 89 11.58 -3.50 -6.15
C GLN A 89 13.01 -3.96 -6.48
N SER A 90 13.88 -4.01 -5.48
CA SER A 90 15.28 -4.42 -5.66
C SER A 90 15.40 -5.86 -6.11
N CYS A 91 14.58 -6.75 -5.54
CA CYS A 91 14.54 -8.16 -5.90
C CYS A 91 14.14 -8.37 -7.36
N PHE A 92 13.03 -7.77 -7.82
CA PHE A 92 12.61 -7.90 -9.23
C PHE A 92 13.63 -7.29 -10.19
N MET A 93 14.15 -6.11 -9.89
CA MET A 93 15.21 -5.49 -10.71
C MET A 93 16.46 -6.38 -10.78
N HIS A 94 16.81 -7.06 -9.68
CA HIS A 94 17.91 -8.02 -9.66
C HIS A 94 17.63 -9.23 -10.55
N ARG A 95 16.47 -9.88 -10.42
CA ARG A 95 16.06 -11.04 -11.24
C ARG A 95 16.15 -10.74 -12.73
N TRP A 96 15.63 -9.58 -13.17
CA TRP A 96 15.71 -9.17 -14.58
C TRP A 96 17.14 -8.85 -15.03
N SER A 97 17.96 -8.25 -14.17
CA SER A 97 19.36 -7.97 -14.50
C SER A 97 20.22 -9.24 -14.66
N MET A 98 19.83 -10.31 -13.95
CA MET A 98 20.49 -11.62 -13.98
C MET A 98 19.93 -12.54 -15.07
N GLY A 99 18.85 -12.15 -15.74
CA GLY A 99 18.15 -12.99 -16.72
C GLY A 99 17.43 -14.19 -16.10
N GLU A 100 17.09 -14.12 -14.81
CA GLU A 100 16.31 -15.15 -14.10
C GLU A 100 14.83 -15.11 -14.53
N GLU A 101 14.36 -13.94 -14.95
CA GLU A 101 13.02 -13.65 -15.44
C GLU A 101 13.11 -12.52 -16.48
N ASP A 102 12.18 -12.46 -17.42
CA ASP A 102 12.05 -11.31 -18.33
C ASP A 102 11.22 -10.19 -17.66
N PRO A 103 11.60 -8.91 -17.80
CA PRO A 103 10.78 -7.81 -17.33
C PRO A 103 9.44 -7.75 -18.09
N PRO A 104 8.37 -7.20 -17.47
CA PRO A 104 7.10 -6.99 -18.15
C PRO A 104 7.28 -6.24 -19.48
N GLU A 105 6.69 -6.76 -20.57
CA GLU A 105 6.74 -6.10 -21.88
C GLU A 105 6.04 -4.74 -21.88
N MET A 106 4.95 -4.64 -21.11
CA MET A 106 4.19 -3.41 -20.91
C MET A 106 4.43 -2.90 -19.51
N VAL A 107 4.95 -1.68 -19.43
CA VAL A 107 5.17 -0.96 -18.18
C VAL A 107 4.06 0.08 -18.03
N PRO A 108 3.26 0.05 -16.95
CA PRO A 108 2.21 1.04 -16.68
C PRO A 108 2.74 2.48 -16.65
N ASP A 109 1.87 3.45 -16.95
CA ASP A 109 2.29 4.86 -16.88
C ASP A 109 2.47 5.31 -15.42
N MET A 110 3.69 5.72 -15.08
CA MET A 110 4.01 6.07 -13.69
C MET A 110 3.25 7.28 -13.17
N SER A 111 2.89 8.25 -14.02
CA SER A 111 2.27 9.50 -13.55
C SER A 111 0.73 9.46 -13.60
N GLY A 112 0.17 8.78 -14.58
CA GLY A 112 -1.26 8.69 -14.86
C GLY A 112 -1.93 7.43 -14.32
N GLU A 113 -1.16 6.38 -13.97
CA GLU A 113 -1.72 5.10 -13.50
C GLU A 113 -1.14 4.71 -12.13
N LEU A 114 0.17 4.43 -12.03
CA LEU A 114 0.75 3.88 -10.80
C LEU A 114 0.71 4.85 -9.61
N ARG A 115 1.21 6.08 -9.77
CA ARG A 115 1.24 7.05 -8.66
C ARG A 115 -0.16 7.40 -8.14
N PRO A 116 -1.18 7.63 -8.99
CA PRO A 116 -2.55 7.79 -8.51
C PRO A 116 -3.03 6.62 -7.65
N ARG A 117 -2.89 5.37 -8.11
CA ARG A 117 -3.34 4.20 -7.33
C ARG A 117 -2.55 4.04 -6.02
N LEU A 118 -1.23 4.20 -6.05
CA LEU A 118 -0.40 4.15 -4.84
C LEU A 118 -0.80 5.23 -3.83
N PHE A 119 -1.15 6.43 -4.30
CA PHE A 119 -1.63 7.51 -3.44
C PHE A 119 -3.01 7.21 -2.87
N GLU A 120 -3.95 6.68 -3.67
CA GLU A 120 -5.27 6.24 -3.19
C GLU A 120 -5.16 5.16 -2.13
N LEU A 121 -4.35 4.13 -2.36
CA LEU A 121 -4.09 3.05 -1.41
C LEU A 121 -3.54 3.54 -0.08
N GLU A 122 -2.75 4.62 -0.08
CA GLU A 122 -2.24 5.22 1.17
C GLU A 122 -3.38 5.66 2.11
N PHE A 123 -4.40 6.32 1.57
CA PHE A 123 -5.57 6.76 2.35
C PHE A 123 -6.50 5.59 2.67
N GLU A 124 -6.74 4.70 1.70
CA GLU A 124 -7.58 3.52 1.91
C GLU A 124 -7.03 2.64 3.05
N ILE A 125 -5.71 2.48 3.13
CA ILE A 125 -5.07 1.74 4.22
C ILE A 125 -5.29 2.44 5.56
N LEU A 126 -5.07 3.76 5.65
CA LEU A 126 -5.29 4.53 6.88
C LEU A 126 -6.76 4.48 7.34
N ASP A 127 -7.71 4.65 6.42
CA ASP A 127 -9.14 4.56 6.70
C ASP A 127 -9.54 3.14 7.15
N ALA A 128 -8.96 2.11 6.52
CA ALA A 128 -9.19 0.72 6.89
C ALA A 128 -8.61 0.38 8.27
N ILE A 129 -7.44 0.94 8.62
CA ILE A 129 -6.85 0.83 9.97
C ILE A 129 -7.79 1.47 11.00
N LEU A 130 -8.23 2.71 10.75
CA LEU A 130 -9.12 3.44 11.66
C LEU A 130 -10.46 2.72 11.87
N ALA A 131 -11.01 2.11 10.81
CA ALA A 131 -12.28 1.42 10.85
C ALA A 131 -12.20 -0.04 11.35
N TYR A 132 -10.99 -0.56 11.60
CA TYR A 132 -10.79 -1.97 11.93
C TYR A 132 -11.33 -2.31 13.33
N ASP A 133 -12.36 -3.17 13.37
CA ASP A 133 -12.97 -3.72 14.59
C ASP A 133 -12.85 -5.26 14.65
N GLY A 134 -11.96 -5.82 13.83
CA GLY A 134 -11.72 -7.25 13.69
C GLY A 134 -10.91 -7.88 14.85
N PRO A 135 -10.63 -9.19 14.76
CA PRO A 135 -9.74 -9.85 15.72
C PRO A 135 -8.32 -9.29 15.64
N PRO A 136 -7.46 -9.52 16.66
CA PRO A 136 -6.06 -9.13 16.57
C PRO A 136 -5.37 -9.69 15.33
N ILE A 137 -4.61 -8.84 14.62
CA ILE A 137 -3.82 -9.23 13.45
C ILE A 137 -2.58 -10.01 13.92
N THR A 138 -2.74 -11.33 14.05
CA THR A 138 -1.64 -12.24 14.39
C THR A 138 -0.66 -12.38 13.23
N ALA A 139 0.54 -12.90 13.50
CA ALA A 139 1.49 -13.27 12.46
C ALA A 139 0.86 -14.21 11.42
N GLU A 140 0.13 -15.24 11.85
CA GLU A 140 -0.52 -16.21 10.96
C GLU A 140 -1.52 -15.54 10.01
N ILE A 141 -2.39 -14.67 10.53
CA ILE A 141 -3.35 -13.92 9.70
C ILE A 141 -2.62 -12.98 8.72
N PHE A 142 -1.58 -12.29 9.19
CA PHE A 142 -0.83 -11.36 8.35
C PHE A 142 -0.11 -12.07 7.21
N PHE A 143 0.62 -13.16 7.51
CA PHE A 143 1.39 -13.90 6.50
C PHE A 143 0.49 -14.69 5.53
N GLU A 144 -0.73 -15.04 5.92
CA GLU A 144 -1.72 -15.60 4.99
C GLU A 144 -2.26 -14.53 4.02
N ALA A 145 -2.46 -13.30 4.50
CA ALA A 145 -3.07 -12.23 3.71
C ALA A 145 -2.08 -11.40 2.89
N VAL A 146 -0.85 -11.20 3.37
CA VAL A 146 0.21 -10.41 2.72
C VAL A 146 1.28 -11.38 2.22
N ALA A 147 1.09 -11.89 1.00
CA ALA A 147 1.82 -13.03 0.46
C ALA A 147 2.54 -12.69 -0.86
N VAL A 148 3.01 -11.45 -0.98
CA VAL A 148 3.68 -10.93 -2.19
C VAL A 148 5.06 -11.56 -2.37
N ASP A 149 5.42 -11.91 -3.61
CA ASP A 149 6.75 -12.37 -3.96
C ASP A 149 7.81 -11.30 -3.65
N CYS A 150 9.06 -11.72 -3.46
CA CYS A 150 10.20 -10.86 -3.15
C CYS A 150 10.12 -10.10 -1.81
N LEU A 151 9.18 -10.44 -0.92
CA LEU A 151 9.12 -9.92 0.44
C LEU A 151 9.71 -10.93 1.44
N SER A 152 10.72 -10.53 2.22
CA SER A 152 11.28 -11.45 3.22
C SER A 152 10.41 -11.54 4.48
N PRO A 153 10.46 -12.67 5.21
CA PRO A 153 9.73 -12.82 6.47
C PRO A 153 10.07 -11.73 7.50
N ASP A 154 11.33 -11.31 7.57
CA ASP A 154 11.79 -10.28 8.51
C ASP A 154 11.17 -8.91 8.19
N THR A 155 11.15 -8.52 6.91
CA THR A 155 10.54 -7.24 6.49
C THR A 155 9.02 -7.28 6.63
N ALA A 156 8.39 -8.40 6.30
CA ALA A 156 6.95 -8.61 6.50
C ALA A 156 6.58 -8.54 8.00
N GLU A 157 7.40 -9.10 8.89
CA GLU A 157 7.17 -9.01 10.34
C GLU A 157 7.34 -7.58 10.86
N ALA A 158 8.33 -6.81 10.36
CA ALA A 158 8.46 -5.39 10.70
C ALA A 158 7.24 -4.57 10.24
N LEU A 159 6.69 -4.89 9.06
CA LEU A 159 5.48 -4.27 8.54
C LEU A 159 4.26 -4.61 9.41
N ARG A 160 4.11 -5.89 9.79
CA ARG A 160 3.05 -6.34 10.70
C ARG A 160 3.16 -5.65 12.06
N SER A 161 4.36 -5.58 12.64
CA SER A 161 4.59 -4.93 13.93
C SER A 161 4.14 -3.46 13.88
N GLY A 162 4.58 -2.71 12.87
CA GLY A 162 4.15 -1.31 12.72
C GLY A 162 2.65 -1.16 12.49
N LEU A 163 2.00 -2.13 11.84
CA LEU A 163 0.53 -2.15 11.71
C LEU A 163 -0.15 -2.40 13.06
N THR A 164 0.39 -3.28 13.90
CA THR A 164 -0.23 -3.59 15.20
C THR A 164 -0.07 -2.46 16.22
N ASP A 165 0.94 -1.61 16.09
CA ASP A 165 1.13 -0.42 16.95
C ASP A 165 -0.09 0.52 16.96
N PHE A 166 -0.92 0.53 15.91
CA PHE A 166 -2.15 1.32 15.88
C PHE A 166 -3.25 0.81 16.82
N PHE A 167 -3.15 -0.45 17.27
CA PHE A 167 -4.16 -1.11 18.10
C PHE A 167 -3.68 -1.34 19.54
N GLU A 168 -2.42 -1.04 19.84
CA GLU A 168 -1.90 -1.07 21.20
C GLU A 168 -2.42 0.18 21.93
N LEU A 169 -3.17 -0.02 23.01
CA LEU A 169 -3.63 1.08 23.85
C LEU A 169 -2.43 1.62 24.64
N GLU A 170 -2.18 2.92 24.59
CA GLU A 170 -1.33 3.58 25.57
C GLU A 170 -1.98 3.40 26.96
N GLU A 171 -1.32 2.65 27.85
CA GLU A 171 -1.72 2.48 29.27
C GLU A 171 -1.60 3.78 30.10
#